data_AF-A0A7C4ELK0-F1
#
_entry.id   AF-A0A7C4ELK0-F1
#
_cell.length_a   1.000
_cell.length_b   1.000
_cell.length_c   1.000
_cell.angle_alpha   90.00
_cell.angle_beta   90.00
_cell.angle_gamma   90.00
#
_symmetry.space_group_name_H-M   'P 1'
#
loop_
_entity.id
_entity.type
_entity.pdbx_description
1 polymer ?
#
loop_
_entity_poly.entity_id
_entity_poly.type
_entity_poly.pdbx_seq_one_letter_code
_entity_poly.pdbx_strand_id
1 'polypeptide(L)'
;MSPLCFFGIQPYFKIFWTAVGIDIQSSYVIGDHPHDVEMASRVGSHSVYLLTGHGKKHLDELTLEPNFIADDIFEASLWIISTAHADSKKIKGHM
;
A
#
# COMPACT_ATOMS: atom_id res chain seq x y z
N MET A 1 2.06 -17.04 24.22
CA MET A 1 1.37 -18.35 24.16
C MET A 1 -0.07 -18.08 23.79
N SER A 2 -0.68 -18.55 22.72
CA SER A 2 -0.37 -19.28 21.47
C SER A 2 -1.75 -19.27 20.73
N PRO A 3 -1.86 -19.79 19.51
CA PRO A 3 -1.74 -19.06 18.26
C PRO A 3 -3.03 -19.25 17.43
N LEU A 4 -2.99 -18.87 16.16
CA LEU A 4 -3.96 -19.21 15.12
C LEU A 4 -5.35 -18.55 15.23
N CYS A 5 -5.81 -18.10 14.07
CA CYS A 5 -7.19 -17.73 13.76
C CYS A 5 -7.58 -16.26 13.98
N PHE A 6 -7.07 -15.35 13.14
CA PHE A 6 -7.92 -14.31 12.55
C PHE A 6 -7.49 -14.09 11.08
N PHE A 7 -8.22 -14.80 10.21
CA PHE A 7 -8.49 -14.52 8.80
C PHE A 7 -7.32 -14.29 7.82
N GLY A 8 -6.91 -15.41 7.19
CA GLY A 8 -6.78 -15.57 5.73
C GLY A 8 -5.80 -14.66 4.97
N ILE A 9 -4.73 -15.26 4.42
CA ILE A 9 -3.82 -14.72 3.39
C ILE A 9 -2.67 -13.82 3.91
N GLN A 10 -2.83 -13.13 5.04
CA GLN A 10 -1.89 -12.07 5.44
C GLN A 10 -0.46 -12.46 5.87
N PRO A 11 -0.19 -13.59 6.55
CA PRO A 11 1.18 -13.92 6.96
C PRO A 11 2.06 -14.37 5.79
N TYR A 12 1.48 -14.93 4.72
CA TYR A 12 2.25 -15.41 3.57
C TYR A 12 2.83 -14.27 2.72
N PHE A 13 2.13 -13.13 2.64
CA PHE A 13 2.58 -11.99 1.85
C PHE A 13 3.81 -11.31 2.44
N LYS A 14 4.03 -11.30 3.76
CA LYS A 14 5.29 -10.72 4.27
C LYS A 14 6.49 -11.67 4.08
N ILE A 15 6.26 -12.96 4.23
CA ILE A 15 7.31 -14.00 4.18
C ILE A 15 7.77 -14.25 2.73
N PHE A 16 6.85 -14.30 1.78
CA PHE A 16 7.19 -14.63 0.38
C PHE A 16 7.99 -13.49 -0.28
N TRP A 17 7.61 -12.24 -0.02
CA TRP A 17 8.15 -11.08 -0.73
C TRP A 17 9.54 -10.68 -0.23
N THR A 18 9.80 -10.88 1.06
CA THR A 18 11.17 -10.78 1.61
C THR A 18 12.08 -11.89 1.08
N ALA A 19 11.55 -13.11 0.87
CA ALA A 19 12.32 -14.23 0.32
C ALA A 19 12.76 -14.02 -1.14
N VAL A 20 12.02 -13.22 -1.92
CA VAL A 20 12.38 -12.86 -3.31
C VAL A 20 13.19 -11.57 -3.43
N GLY A 21 13.60 -10.96 -2.31
CA GLY A 21 14.48 -9.78 -2.30
C GLY A 21 13.81 -8.46 -2.69
N ILE A 22 12.48 -8.37 -2.57
CA ILE A 22 11.74 -7.14 -2.83
C ILE A 22 11.75 -6.26 -1.57
N ASP A 23 12.11 -4.98 -1.74
CA ASP A 23 11.99 -4.00 -0.68
C ASP A 23 10.54 -3.54 -0.52
N ILE A 24 9.90 -4.02 0.54
CA ILE A 24 8.49 -3.74 0.84
C ILE A 24 8.28 -2.26 1.17
N GLN A 25 9.27 -1.57 1.75
CA GLN A 25 9.11 -0.17 2.15
C GLN A 25 9.04 0.77 0.94
N SER A 26 9.72 0.43 -0.16
CA SER A 26 9.61 1.14 -1.43
C SER A 26 8.54 0.56 -2.37
N SER A 27 7.74 -0.39 -1.89
CA SER A 27 6.64 -0.99 -2.65
C SER A 27 5.31 -0.25 -2.41
N TYR A 28 4.36 -0.46 -3.33
CA TYR A 28 3.06 0.19 -3.34
C TYR A 28 1.95 -0.86 -3.50
N VAL A 29 0.88 -0.71 -2.74
CA VAL A 29 -0.38 -1.47 -2.86
C VAL A 29 -1.45 -0.51 -3.35
N ILE A 30 -2.15 -0.90 -4.41
CA ILE A 30 -3.17 -0.09 -5.08
C ILE A 30 -4.47 -0.88 -5.12
N GLY A 31 -5.58 -0.29 -4.70
CA GLY A 31 -6.88 -0.97 -4.74
C GLY A 31 -8.06 -0.09 -4.33
N ASP A 32 -9.28 -0.58 -4.53
CA ASP A 32 -10.53 0.12 -4.23
C ASP A 32 -11.25 -0.45 -2.99
N HIS A 33 -10.64 -1.38 -2.26
CA HIS A 33 -11.20 -1.97 -1.04
C HIS A 33 -10.42 -1.53 0.21
N PRO A 34 -11.10 -1.28 1.35
CA PRO A 34 -10.42 -0.98 2.62
C PRO A 34 -9.35 -2.01 3.06
N HIS A 35 -9.47 -3.26 2.59
CA HIS A 35 -8.51 -4.32 2.89
C HIS A 35 -7.15 -4.12 2.19
N ASP A 36 -7.12 -3.40 1.07
CA ASP A 36 -5.87 -3.08 0.36
C ASP A 36 -5.04 -2.08 1.17
N VAL A 37 -5.70 -1.07 1.75
CA VAL A 37 -5.10 -0.09 2.66
C VAL A 37 -4.61 -0.77 3.94
N GLU A 38 -5.43 -1.65 4.50
CA GLU A 38 -5.06 -2.43 5.68
C GLU A 38 -3.84 -3.35 5.41
N MET A 39 -3.82 -4.02 4.26
CA MET A 39 -2.68 -4.85 3.86
C MET A 39 -1.40 -4.02 3.82
N ALA A 40 -1.41 -2.90 3.10
CA ALA A 40 -0.26 -2.02 2.95
C ALA A 40 0.30 -1.55 4.31
N SER A 41 -0.61 -1.11 5.19
CA SER A 41 -0.28 -0.68 6.55
C SER A 41 0.38 -1.82 7.35
N ARG A 42 -0.17 -3.04 7.28
CA ARG A 42 0.37 -4.21 8.01
C ARG A 42 1.74 -4.66 7.49
N VAL A 43 1.99 -4.57 6.19
CA VAL A 43 3.28 -4.96 5.61
C VAL A 43 4.33 -3.86 5.69
N GLY A 44 3.92 -2.60 5.84
CA GLY A 44 4.78 -1.42 5.88
C GLY A 44 5.13 -0.89 4.49
N SER A 45 4.22 -1.05 3.53
CA SER A 45 4.31 -0.48 2.18
C SER A 45 3.42 0.74 2.05
N HIS A 46 3.55 1.47 0.94
CA HIS A 46 2.64 2.57 0.61
C HIS A 46 1.29 2.04 0.13
N SER A 47 0.21 2.76 0.45
CA SER A 47 -1.16 2.49 0.03
C SER A 47 -1.70 3.59 -0.87
N VAL A 48 -2.29 3.21 -2.00
CA VAL A 48 -3.06 4.10 -2.87
C VAL A 48 -4.47 3.56 -3.02
N TYR A 49 -5.45 4.32 -2.54
CA TYR A 49 -6.86 3.97 -2.63
C TYR A 49 -7.47 4.56 -3.90
N LEU A 50 -8.18 3.77 -4.69
CA LEU A 50 -8.82 4.21 -5.93
C LEU A 50 -10.29 4.54 -5.72
N LEU A 51 -10.74 5.68 -6.22
CA LEU A 51 -12.15 6.09 -6.24
C LEU A 51 -12.90 5.57 -7.46
N THR A 52 -12.21 5.06 -8.48
CA THR A 52 -12.81 4.22 -9.52
C THR A 52 -13.32 2.89 -8.95
N GLY A 53 -14.21 2.20 -9.68
CA GLY A 53 -14.74 0.91 -9.24
C GLY A 53 -15.78 1.06 -8.12
N HIS A 54 -15.56 0.38 -6.99
CA HIS A 54 -16.42 0.49 -5.80
C HIS A 54 -15.89 1.47 -4.75
N GLY A 55 -14.72 2.07 -4.96
CA GLY A 55 -14.04 2.82 -3.90
C GLY A 55 -14.81 4.03 -3.36
N LYS A 56 -15.57 4.73 -4.22
CA LYS A 56 -16.47 5.82 -3.76
C LYS A 56 -17.55 5.35 -2.78
N LYS A 57 -17.96 4.08 -2.81
CA LYS A 57 -19.01 3.54 -1.94
C LYS A 57 -18.46 3.10 -0.58
N HIS A 58 -17.19 2.75 -0.51
CA HIS A 58 -16.53 2.23 0.70
C HIS A 58 -15.60 3.25 1.35
N LEU A 59 -15.61 4.51 0.88
CA LEU A 59 -14.78 5.57 1.45
C LEU A 59 -15.06 5.78 2.94
N ASP A 60 -16.34 5.74 3.33
CA ASP A 60 -16.80 5.89 4.72
C ASP A 60 -16.48 4.65 5.58
N GLU A 61 -16.12 3.53 4.95
CA GLU A 61 -15.74 2.28 5.64
C GLU A 61 -14.22 2.19 5.89
N LEU A 62 -13.44 3.15 5.37
CA LEU A 62 -12.01 3.23 5.62
C LEU A 62 -11.76 3.51 7.11
N THR A 63 -11.16 2.53 7.78
CA THR A 63 -10.70 2.66 9.17
C THR A 63 -9.26 3.15 9.28
N LEU A 64 -8.51 3.08 8.17
CA LEU A 64 -7.13 3.52 8.05
C LEU A 64 -7.04 4.51 6.89
N GLU A 65 -6.26 5.58 7.09
CA GLU A 65 -6.00 6.54 6.02
C GLU A 65 -4.97 5.98 5.04
N PRO A 66 -5.29 5.90 3.74
CA PRO A 66 -4.30 5.55 2.72
C PRO A 66 -3.28 6.68 2.55
N ASN A 67 -2.11 6.37 2.00
CA ASN A 67 -1.10 7.40 1.71
C ASN A 67 -1.54 8.36 0.60
N PHE A 68 -2.39 7.88 -0.31
CA PHE A 68 -3.01 8.69 -1.35
C PHE A 68 -4.37 8.13 -1.75
N ILE A 69 -5.31 9.01 -2.06
CA ILE A 69 -6.60 8.67 -2.65
C ILE A 69 -6.57 9.23 -4.08
N ALA A 70 -6.74 8.35 -5.06
CA ALA A 70 -6.70 8.71 -6.47
C ALA A 70 -8.08 8.51 -7.11
N ASP A 71 -8.49 9.41 -7.98
CA ASP A 71 -9.70 9.29 -8.78
C ASP A 71 -9.65 8.07 -9.71
N ASP A 72 -8.48 7.75 -10.26
CA ASP A 72 -8.25 6.63 -11.15
C ASP A 72 -6.80 6.09 -11.11
N ILE A 73 -6.51 5.07 -11.92
CA ILE A 73 -5.18 4.45 -11.99
C ILE A 73 -4.12 5.38 -12.60
N PHE A 74 -4.54 6.34 -13.45
CA PHE A 74 -3.61 7.27 -14.07
C PHE A 74 -3.09 8.27 -13.04
N GLU A 75 -3.99 8.84 -12.22
CA GLU A 75 -3.61 9.70 -11.11
C GLU A 75 -2.75 8.96 -10.08
N ALA A 76 -3.14 7.73 -9.72
CA ALA A 76 -2.33 6.88 -8.84
C ALA A 76 -0.90 6.67 -9.37
N SER A 77 -0.76 6.42 -10.67
CA SER A 77 0.54 6.22 -11.33
C SER A 77 1.41 7.47 -11.27
N LEU A 78 0.82 8.65 -11.52
CA LEU A 78 1.53 9.93 -11.43
C LEU A 78 2.03 10.20 -10.01
N TRP A 79 1.19 9.92 -9.01
CA TRP A 79 1.57 10.06 -7.62
C TRP A 79 2.75 9.14 -7.26
N ILE A 80 2.69 7.85 -7.62
CA ILE A 80 3.76 6.88 -7.35
C ILE A 80 5.10 7.32 -7.94
N ILE A 81 5.09 7.77 -9.20
CA ILE A 81 6.31 8.25 -9.88
C ILE A 81 6.87 9.47 -9.12
N SER A 82 6.02 10.42 -8.73
CA SER A 82 6.45 11.62 -8.00
C SER A 82 7.05 11.29 -6.62
N THR A 83 6.44 10.37 -5.88
CA THR A 83 6.89 9.94 -4.55
C THR A 83 8.21 9.18 -4.65
N ALA A 84 8.33 8.23 -5.57
CA ALA A 84 9.57 7.48 -5.79
C ALA A 84 10.75 8.41 -6.18
N HIS A 85 10.48 9.46 -6.96
CA HIS A 85 11.49 10.49 -7.26
C HIS A 85 11.91 11.26 -6.02
N ALA A 86 10.97 11.67 -5.16
CA ALA A 86 11.25 12.38 -3.92
C ALA A 86 12.12 11.53 -2.97
N ASP A 87 11.80 10.24 -2.82
CA ASP A 87 12.56 9.31 -1.97
C ASP A 87 13.99 9.13 -2.48
N SER A 88 14.17 8.96 -3.80
CA SER A 88 15.50 8.82 -4.40
C SER A 88 16.39 10.05 -4.20
N LYS A 89 15.79 11.25 -4.18
CA LYS A 89 16.52 12.52 -3.96
C LYS A 89 16.92 12.69 -2.50
N LYS A 90 16.10 12.21 -1.56
CA LYS A 90 16.38 12.22 -0.12
C LYS A 90 17.60 11.37 0.23
N ILE A 91 17.77 10.22 -0.44
CA ILE A 91 18.93 9.34 -0.27
C ILE A 91 20.22 10.01 -0.79
N LYS A 92 20.16 10.70 -1.93
CA LYS A 92 21.33 11.36 -2.54
C LYS A 92 21.74 12.67 -1.87
N GLY A 93 20.84 13.34 -1.15
CA GLY A 93 21.11 14.61 -0.46
C GLY A 93 21.76 14.48 0.91
N HIS A 94 22.05 13.25 1.36
CA HIS A 94 22.64 12.96 2.67
C HIS A 94 24.05 12.34 2.56
N MET A 95 24.67 12.42 1.38
CA MET A 95 26.09 12.09 1.13
C MET A 95 26.90 13.36 0.90
#